data_AF-A0A6V7JW03-F1
#
_entry.id   AF-A0A6V7JW03-F1
#
_cell.length_a   1.000
_cell.length_b   1.000
_cell.length_c   1.000
_cell.angle_alpha   90.00
_cell.angle_beta   90.00
_cell.angle_gamma   90.00
#
_symmetry.space_group_name_H-M   'P 1'
#
loop_
_entity.id
_entity.type
_entity.pdbx_description
1 polymer ?
#
loop_
_entity_poly.entity_id
_entity_poly.type
_entity_poly.pdbx_seq_one_letter_code
_entity_poly.pdbx_strand_id
1 'polypeptide(L)' 'DAFYHLDAPVHRVTGADVPMPYTKSLEAMALPEPKDIVGAVNKILGVAQ' A
#
# COMPACT_ATOMS: atom_id res chain seq x y z
N ASP A 1 19.25 -10.76 12.78
CA ASP A 1 20.22 -9.97 12.02
C ASP A 1 19.60 -9.04 10.97
N ALA A 2 18.64 -9.50 10.15
CA ALA A 2 17.97 -8.67 9.11
C ALA A 2 17.37 -7.32 9.58
N PHE A 3 16.91 -7.24 10.83
CA PHE A 3 16.29 -6.04 11.39
C PHE A 3 17.25 -4.83 11.40
N TYR A 4 18.55 -5.05 11.60
CA TYR A 4 19.55 -3.97 11.64
C TYR A 4 19.97 -3.49 10.25
N HIS A 5 19.54 -4.16 9.18
CA HIS A 5 19.83 -3.79 7.79
C HIS A 5 18.71 -2.96 7.15
N LEU A 6 17.67 -2.59 7.89
CA LEU A 6 16.56 -1.80 7.38
C LEU A 6 16.87 -0.30 7.48
N ASP A 7 17.06 0.34 6.33
CA ASP A 7 17.23 1.81 6.25
C ASP A 7 15.89 2.57 6.39
N ALA A 8 14.77 1.87 6.30
CA ALA A 8 13.43 2.42 6.37
C ALA A 8 12.45 1.46 7.08
N PRO A 9 11.34 1.97 7.66
CA PRO A 9 10.33 1.13 8.28
C PRO A 9 9.64 0.21 7.27
N VAL A 10 9.22 -0.97 7.73
CA VAL A 10 8.42 -1.90 6.92
C VAL A 10 6.98 -1.39 6.84
N HIS A 11 6.45 -1.31 5.62
CA HIS A 11 5.05 -0.98 5.35
C HIS A 11 4.29 -2.18 4.78
N ARG A 12 2.96 -2.16 4.95
CA ARG A 12 2.05 -3.15 4.36
C ARG A 12 1.06 -2.42 3.46
N VAL A 13 0.79 -3.02 2.30
CA VAL A 13 -0.28 -2.61 1.40
C VAL A 13 -1.36 -3.68 1.50
N THR A 14 -2.56 -3.29 1.93
CA THR A 14 -3.69 -4.20 2.17
C THR A 14 -4.96 -3.59 1.59
N GLY A 15 -6.00 -4.41 1.48
CA GLY A 15 -7.33 -3.90 1.17
C GLY A 15 -7.84 -2.95 2.25
N ALA A 16 -8.87 -2.19 1.91
CA ALA A 16 -9.56 -1.32 2.86
C ALA A 16 -10.19 -2.16 3.99
N ASP A 17 -10.17 -1.64 5.22
CA ASP A 17 -10.72 -2.32 6.40
C ASP A 17 -12.25 -2.18 6.47
N VAL A 18 -12.90 -2.73 5.45
CA VAL A 18 -14.36 -2.72 5.27
C VAL A 18 -14.81 -4.06 4.67
N PRO A 19 -16.05 -4.50 4.92
CA PRO A 19 -16.63 -5.60 4.17
C PRO A 19 -16.62 -5.29 2.67
N MET A 20 -16.38 -6.33 1.85
CA MET A 20 -16.28 -6.17 0.40
C MET A 20 -17.58 -5.57 -0.18
N PRO A 21 -17.53 -4.37 -0.77
CA PRO A 21 -18.69 -3.74 -1.36
C PRO A 21 -19.00 -4.35 -2.73
N TYR A 22 -20.30 -4.46 -3.07
CA TYR A 22 -20.73 -4.97 -4.37
C TYR A 22 -20.55 -3.95 -5.51
N THR A 23 -20.64 -2.65 -5.22
CA THR A 23 -20.55 -1.60 -6.24
C THR A 23 -19.17 -1.59 -6.87
N LYS A 24 -19.09 -1.80 -8.19
CA LYS A 24 -17.82 -1.92 -8.95
C LYS A 24 -16.77 -0.85 -8.64
N SER A 25 -17.18 0.41 -8.49
CA SER A 25 -16.26 1.50 -8.15
C SER A 25 -15.68 1.39 -6.74
N LEU A 26 -16.49 0.92 -5.78
CA LEU A 26 -16.08 0.73 -4.40
C LEU A 26 -15.29 -0.57 -4.22
N GLU A 27 -15.61 -1.60 -5.00
CA GLU A 27 -14.85 -2.86 -5.05
C GLU A 27 -13.40 -2.61 -5.49
N ALA A 28 -13.20 -1.81 -6.55
CA ALA A 28 -11.87 -1.42 -7.01
C ALA A 28 -11.08 -0.65 -5.93
N MET A 29 -11.75 0.20 -5.16
CA MET A 29 -11.14 0.97 -4.07
C MET A 29 -10.89 0.15 -2.80
N ALA A 30 -11.57 -0.99 -2.64
CA ALA A 30 -11.39 -1.88 -1.50
C ALA A 30 -10.19 -2.81 -1.69
N LEU A 31 -9.78 -3.07 -2.94
CA LEU A 31 -8.65 -3.91 -3.29
C LEU A 31 -7.38 -3.06 -3.52
N PRO A 32 -6.17 -3.58 -3.20
CA PRO A 32 -4.93 -2.92 -3.56
C PRO A 32 -4.75 -2.83 -5.08
N GLU A 33 -4.53 -1.62 -5.59
CA GLU A 33 -4.21 -1.39 -7.00
C GLU A 33 -2.71 -1.09 -7.19
N PRO A 34 -2.16 -1.23 -8.41
CA PRO A 34 -0.75 -0.94 -8.68
C PRO A 34 -0.30 0.48 -8.27
N LYS A 35 -1.21 1.45 -8.34
CA LYS A 35 -0.96 2.83 -7.91
C LYS A 35 -0.65 2.93 -6.41
N ASP A 36 -1.29 2.10 -5.59
CA ASP A 36 -1.12 2.11 -4.13
C ASP A 36 0.25 1.52 -3.75
N ILE A 37 0.71 0.52 -4.52
CA ILE A 37 2.03 -0.07 -4.38
C ILE A 37 3.12 0.97 -4.73
N VAL A 38 2.98 1.63 -5.87
CA VAL A 38 3.93 2.67 -6.31
C VAL A 38 3.96 3.83 -5.31
N GLY A 39 2.79 4.28 -4.85
CA GLY A 39 2.71 5.32 -3.81
C GLY A 39 3.37 4.91 -2.50
N ALA A 40 3.19 3.66 -2.06
CA ALA A 40 3.86 3.14 -0.87
C ALA A 40 5.39 3.09 -1.05
N VAL A 41 5.88 2.62 -2.20
CA VAL A 41 7.32 2.58 -2.51
C VAL A 41 7.93 3.98 -2.55
N ASN A 42 7.28 4.92 -3.23
CA ASN A 42 7.74 6.32 -3.30
C ASN A 42 7.80 6.97 -1.92
N LYS A 43 6.82 6.69 -1.06
CA LYS A 43 6.81 7.16 0.33
C LYS A 43 7.96 6.59 1.16
N ILE A 44 8.31 5.32 0.97
CA ILE A 44 9.44 4.66 1.65
C ILE A 44 10.77 5.24 1.17
N LEU A 45 10.91 5.47 -0.14
CA LEU A 45 12.14 5.98 -0.75
C LEU A 45 12.28 7.52 -0.67
N GLY A 46 11.27 8.23 -0.16
CA GLY A 46 11.26 9.69 -0.08
C GLY A 46 11.25 10.40 -1.44
N VAL A 47 10.82 9.71 -2.49
CA VAL A 47 10.74 10.27 -3.84
C VAL A 47 9.41 11.03 -3.96
N ALA A 48 9.48 12.36 -4.04
CA ALA A 48 8.31 13.19 -4.29
C ALA A 48 7.70 12.82 -5.66
N GLN A 49 6.39 12.56 -5.67
CA GLN A 49 5.62 12.26 -6.87
C GLN A 49 4.90 13.52 -7.37
#